data_AF-A0AAD9XP23-F1
#
_entry.id   AF-A0AAD9XP23-F1
#
_cell.length_a   1.000
_cell.length_b   1.000
_cell.length_c   1.000
_cell.angle_alpha   90.00
_cell.angle_beta   90.00
_cell.angle_gamma   90.00
#
_symmetry.space_group_name_H-M   'P 1'
#
loop_
_entity.id
_entity.type
_entity.pdbx_description
1 polymer ?
#
loop_
_entity_poly.entity_id
_entity_poly.type
_entity_poly.pdbx_seq_one_letter_code
_entity_poly.pdbx_strand_id
1 'polypeptide(L)'
;MNFLMEFYRDGSVVKDLNCTFLALIPKVGKPESIKDYRPINLVGAMYKLLAKVLANRLKKVMNSIISPSHMVFVKDRQIVDGFIIAEEVIHSWKKDMKRGLLLKLDFEKAHDSVDHSFLDDMLEKMGFSLRW
;
A
#
# COMPACT_ATOMS: atom_id res chain seq x y z
N MET A 1 4.90 20.93 16.99
CA MET A 1 3.77 21.54 16.24
C MET A 1 4.23 22.31 15.01
N ASN A 2 5.33 23.09 15.07
CA ASN A 2 5.79 23.91 13.93
C ASN A 2 6.10 23.11 12.65
N PHE A 3 6.71 21.92 12.77
CA PHE A 3 7.05 21.07 11.62
C PHE A 3 5.87 20.75 10.68
N LEU A 4 4.69 20.40 11.21
CA LEU A 4 3.54 20.08 10.36
C LEU A 4 2.99 21.34 9.67
N MET A 5 3.11 22.50 10.32
CA MET A 5 2.68 23.78 9.76
C MET A 5 3.64 24.26 8.66
N GLU A 6 4.95 24.08 8.87
CA GLU A 6 5.98 24.32 7.84
C GLU A 6 5.77 23.40 6.63
N PHE A 7 5.56 22.10 6.84
CA PHE A 7 5.22 21.18 5.76
C PHE A 7 3.94 21.62 5.04
N TYR A 8 2.89 21.96 5.79
CA TYR A 8 1.64 22.42 5.20
C TYR A 8 1.81 23.70 4.40
N ARG A 9 2.70 24.63 4.80
CA ARG A 9 2.93 25.94 4.18
C ARG A 9 3.91 25.92 3.00
N ASP A 10 4.97 25.14 3.10
CA ASP A 10 6.08 25.17 2.14
C ASP A 10 6.14 23.89 1.29
N GLY A 11 5.40 22.83 1.66
CA GLY A 11 5.36 21.55 0.94
C GLY A 11 6.65 20.74 1.07
N SER A 12 7.60 21.18 1.89
CA SER A 12 8.92 20.55 2.04
C SER A 12 9.11 19.92 3.42
N VAL A 13 9.88 18.85 3.45
CA VAL A 13 10.33 18.17 4.67
C VAL A 13 11.82 18.44 4.87
N VAL A 14 12.25 18.68 6.11
CA VAL A 14 13.68 18.86 6.44
C VAL A 14 14.47 17.60 6.06
N LYS A 15 15.61 17.77 5.38
CA LYS A 15 16.39 16.65 4.78
C LYS A 15 16.74 15.55 5.77
N ASP A 16 17.03 15.89 7.03
CA ASP A 16 17.44 14.93 8.06
C ASP A 16 16.31 14.00 8.52
N LEU A 17 15.05 14.32 8.21
CA LEU A 17 13.90 13.47 8.55
C LEU A 17 13.81 12.21 7.67
N ASN A 18 14.50 12.20 6.54
CA ASN A 18 14.57 11.06 5.63
C ASN A 18 15.72 10.10 5.99
N CYS A 19 16.46 10.36 7.06
CA CYS A 19 17.45 9.43 7.59
C CYS A 19 16.75 8.17 8.14
N THR A 20 17.09 7.01 7.60
CA THR A 20 16.50 5.73 7.99
C THR A 20 17.56 4.77 8.52
N PHE A 21 17.25 4.07 9.61
CA PHE A 21 18.06 2.96 10.07
C PHE A 21 17.57 1.66 9.41
N LEU A 22 18.44 0.98 8.67
CA LEU A 22 18.10 -0.30 8.04
C LEU A 22 18.28 -1.44 9.05
N ALA A 23 17.18 -2.09 9.42
CA ALA A 23 17.19 -3.30 10.24
C ALA A 23 16.92 -4.53 9.38
N LEU A 24 17.70 -5.60 9.54
CA LEU A 24 17.49 -6.87 8.85
C LEU A 24 16.76 -7.85 9.78
N ILE A 25 15.52 -8.22 9.43
CA ILE A 25 14.73 -9.19 10.20
C ILE A 25 14.80 -10.56 9.52
N PRO A 26 15.22 -11.64 10.20
CA PRO A 26 15.25 -12.97 9.61
C PRO A 26 13.83 -13.46 9.30
N LYS A 27 13.64 -14.01 8.09
CA LYS A 27 12.39 -14.66 7.65
C LYS A 27 12.31 -16.12 8.12
N VAL A 28 13.44 -16.74 8.38
CA VAL A 28 13.60 -18.16 8.73
C VAL A 28 14.47 -18.31 9.97
N GLY A 29 14.37 -19.45 10.66
CA GLY A 29 15.05 -19.66 11.94
C GLY A 29 16.59 -19.68 11.86
N LYS A 30 17.16 -20.06 10.71
CA LYS A 30 18.61 -20.04 10.44
C LYS A 30 18.86 -19.40 9.08
N PRO A 31 19.03 -18.07 9.01
CA PRO A 31 19.30 -17.38 7.76
C PRO A 31 20.74 -17.61 7.31
N GLU A 32 20.94 -18.02 6.06
CA GLU A 32 22.26 -18.30 5.47
C GLU A 32 22.60 -17.34 4.32
N SER A 33 21.58 -16.70 3.72
CA SER A 33 21.70 -15.72 2.65
C SER A 33 21.06 -14.39 3.00
N ILE A 34 21.50 -13.30 2.36
CA ILE A 34 20.87 -11.97 2.49
C ILE A 34 19.37 -11.99 2.10
N LYS A 35 18.99 -12.91 1.20
CA LYS A 35 17.60 -13.10 0.76
C LYS A 35 16.68 -13.62 1.88
N ASP A 36 17.27 -14.26 2.88
CA ASP A 36 16.56 -14.79 4.06
C ASP A 36 16.21 -13.69 5.05
N TYR A 37 16.71 -12.47 4.84
CA TYR A 37 16.34 -11.30 5.61
C TYR A 37 15.28 -10.48 4.90
N ARG A 38 14.39 -9.87 5.69
CA ARG A 38 13.53 -8.79 5.26
C ARG A 38 14.17 -7.48 5.73
N PRO A 39 14.61 -6.60 4.81
CA PRO A 39 15.02 -5.26 5.19
C PRO A 39 13.81 -4.46 5.69
N ILE A 40 13.98 -3.75 6.80
CA ILE A 40 12.99 -2.79 7.32
C ILE A 40 13.68 -1.46 7.53
N ASN A 41 13.16 -0.42 6.89
CA ASN A 41 13.58 0.95 7.11
C ASN A 41 12.89 1.51 8.36
N LEU A 42 13.66 1.72 9.43
CA LEU A 42 13.20 2.41 10.62
C LEU A 42 13.33 3.91 10.40
N VAL A 43 12.21 4.54 10.06
CA VAL A 43 12.05 5.99 9.92
C VAL A 43 11.74 6.66 11.26
N GLY A 44 12.13 7.94 11.40
CA GLY A 44 11.88 8.74 12.59
C GLY A 44 10.38 8.93 12.90
N ALA A 45 10.04 9.11 14.18
CA ALA A 45 8.65 9.25 14.62
C ALA A 45 7.93 10.45 13.98
N MET A 46 8.65 11.56 13.74
CA MET A 46 8.11 12.75 13.07
C MET A 46 7.68 12.46 11.63
N TYR A 47 8.48 11.70 10.88
CA TYR A 47 8.13 11.24 9.54
C TYR A 47 6.90 10.33 9.58
N LYS A 48 6.85 9.37 10.52
CA LYS A 48 5.70 8.48 10.70
C LYS A 48 4.41 9.25 11.00
N LEU A 49 4.49 10.30 11.82
CA LEU A 49 3.35 11.15 12.14
C LEU A 49 2.82 11.86 10.89
N LEU A 50 3.71 12.48 10.10
CA LEU A 50 3.33 13.13 8.85
C LEU A 50 2.70 12.13 7.86
N ALA A 51 3.37 11.00 7.62
CA ALA A 51 2.85 9.94 6.76
C ALA A 51 1.47 9.44 7.24
N LYS A 52 1.25 9.35 8.55
CA LYS A 52 -0.04 8.96 9.12
C LYS A 52 -1.13 10.00 8.87
N VAL A 53 -0.82 11.29 8.98
CA VAL A 53 -1.75 12.37 8.65
C VAL A 53 -2.17 12.29 7.18
N LEU A 54 -1.21 12.15 6.27
CA LEU A 54 -1.47 12.01 4.83
C LEU A 54 -2.29 10.76 4.50
N ALA A 55 -1.93 9.61 5.07
CA ALA A 55 -2.68 8.37 4.90
C ALA A 55 -4.13 8.48 5.41
N ASN A 56 -4.35 9.15 6.54
CA ASN A 56 -5.69 9.39 7.08
C ASN A 56 -6.52 10.33 6.19
N ARG A 57 -5.89 11.30 5.51
CA ARG A 57 -6.55 12.14 4.50
C ARG A 57 -6.99 11.31 3.30
N LEU A 58 -6.09 10.49 2.74
CA LEU A 58 -6.39 9.59 1.62
C LEU A 58 -7.50 8.59 1.94
N LYS A 59 -7.50 8.06 3.17
CA LYS A 59 -8.50 7.10 3.64
C LYS A 59 -9.94 7.59 3.49
N LYS A 60 -10.18 8.91 3.51
CA LYS A 60 -11.52 9.50 3.36
C LYS A 60 -12.10 9.31 1.96
N VAL A 61 -11.25 9.25 0.93
CA VAL A 61 -11.63 9.15 -0.49
C VAL A 61 -11.30 7.79 -1.09
N MET A 62 -10.61 6.92 -0.35
CA MET A 62 -10.16 5.63 -0.86
C MET A 62 -11.31 4.78 -1.42
N ASN A 63 -12.44 4.72 -0.72
CA ASN A 63 -13.61 3.93 -1.13
C ASN A 63 -14.27 4.39 -2.44
N SER A 64 -14.12 5.65 -2.84
CA SER A 64 -14.67 6.15 -4.11
C SER A 64 -13.74 5.93 -5.31
N ILE A 65 -12.45 5.67 -5.06
CA ILE A 65 -11.43 5.57 -6.11
C ILE A 65 -11.13 4.11 -6.44
N ILE A 66 -11.21 3.21 -5.45
CA ILE A 66 -10.90 1.80 -5.65
C ILE A 66 -12.15 0.99 -6.00
N SER A 67 -11.95 -0.08 -6.79
CA SER A 67 -13.00 -1.04 -7.11
C SER A 67 -13.62 -1.65 -5.84
N PRO A 68 -14.94 -1.89 -5.81
CA PRO A 68 -15.59 -2.67 -4.75
C PRO A 68 -14.95 -4.05 -4.55
N SER A 69 -14.36 -4.64 -5.59
CA SER A 69 -13.71 -5.95 -5.54
C SER A 69 -12.36 -5.96 -4.81
N HIS A 70 -11.78 -4.79 -4.48
CA HIS A 70 -10.54 -4.70 -3.73
C HIS A 70 -10.82 -4.83 -2.22
N MET A 71 -10.35 -5.92 -1.59
CA MET A 71 -10.73 -6.26 -0.20
C MET A 71 -9.65 -6.01 0.85
N VAL A 72 -8.40 -5.80 0.44
CA VAL A 72 -7.26 -5.67 1.38
C VAL A 72 -6.88 -4.20 1.54
N PHE A 73 -6.39 -3.81 2.71
CA PHE A 73 -5.91 -2.44 3.01
C PHE A 73 -6.95 -1.31 2.88
N VAL A 74 -8.23 -1.64 2.75
CA VAL A 74 -9.33 -0.68 2.76
C VAL A 74 -10.01 -0.68 4.12
N LYS A 75 -10.41 0.50 4.60
CA LYS A 75 -11.25 0.58 5.80
C LYS A 75 -12.56 -0.14 5.56
N ASP A 76 -13.02 -0.87 6.57
CA ASP A 76 -14.35 -1.50 6.60
C ASP A 76 -14.54 -2.61 5.53
N ARG A 77 -13.45 -3.18 5.00
CA ARG A 77 -13.45 -4.39 4.15
C ARG A 77 -12.58 -5.48 4.75
N GLN A 78 -12.98 -6.74 4.64
CA GLN A 78 -12.22 -7.87 5.17
C GLN A 78 -11.66 -8.74 4.05
N ILE A 79 -10.46 -9.30 4.26
CA ILE A 79 -9.85 -10.24 3.30
C ILE A 79 -10.72 -11.49 3.07
N VAL A 80 -11.51 -11.87 4.08
CA VAL A 80 -12.44 -13.00 4.04
C VAL A 80 -13.52 -12.78 2.98
N ASP A 81 -14.00 -11.54 2.81
CA ASP A 81 -15.02 -11.21 1.80
C ASP A 81 -14.52 -11.54 0.39
N GLY A 82 -13.24 -11.27 0.11
CA GLY A 82 -12.63 -11.59 -1.18
C GLY A 82 -12.55 -13.09 -1.46
N PHE A 83 -12.28 -13.88 -0.43
CA PHE A 83 -12.28 -15.34 -0.53
C PHE A 83 -13.70 -15.88 -0.78
N ILE A 84 -14.70 -15.37 -0.05
CA ILE A 84 -16.11 -15.77 -0.23
C ILE A 84 -16.58 -15.48 -1.65
N ILE A 85 -16.28 -14.29 -2.18
CA ILE A 85 -16.66 -13.92 -3.56
C ILE A 85 -16.02 -14.87 -4.58
N ALA A 86 -14.74 -15.20 -4.39
CA ALA A 86 -14.04 -16.14 -5.28
C ALA A 86 -14.67 -17.54 -5.25
N GLU A 87 -14.97 -18.06 -4.07
CA GLU A 87 -15.65 -19.35 -3.91
C GLU A 87 -17.06 -19.35 -4.52
N GLU A 88 -17.84 -18.28 -4.34
CA GLU A 88 -19.18 -18.16 -4.92
C GLU A 88 -19.14 -18.19 -6.46
N VAL A 89 -18.17 -17.49 -7.07
CA VAL A 89 -17.96 -17.51 -8.52
C VAL A 89 -17.62 -18.92 -9.02
N ILE A 90 -16.71 -19.62 -8.34
CA ILE A 90 -16.33 -21.00 -8.69
C ILE A 90 -17.51 -21.95 -8.52
N HIS A 91 -18.29 -21.79 -7.46
CA HIS A 91 -19.48 -22.59 -7.19
C HIS A 91 -20.54 -22.40 -8.27
N SER A 92 -20.82 -21.15 -8.66
CA SER A 92 -21.74 -20.82 -9.76
C SER A 92 -21.31 -21.45 -11.08
N TRP A 93 -20.01 -21.41 -11.42
CA TRP A 93 -19.50 -22.04 -12.64
C TRP A 93 -19.71 -23.56 -12.64
N LYS A 94 -19.46 -24.23 -11.50
CA LYS A 94 -19.69 -25.67 -11.35
C LYS A 94 -21.18 -26.01 -11.52
N LYS A 95 -22.07 -25.23 -10.91
CA LYS A 95 -23.52 -25.42 -11.01
C LYS A 95 -24.03 -25.27 -12.44
N ASP A 96 -23.53 -24.28 -13.17
CA ASP A 96 -23.94 -23.99 -14.54
C ASP A 96 -23.18 -24.81 -15.60
N MET A 97 -22.30 -25.74 -15.19
CA MET A 97 -21.40 -26.51 -16.07
C MET A 97 -20.58 -25.61 -17.01
N LYS A 98 -20.25 -24.40 -16.55
CA LYS A 98 -19.45 -23.42 -17.30
C LYS A 98 -17.98 -23.78 -17.18
N ARG A 99 -17.29 -23.78 -18.33
CA ARG A 99 -15.83 -23.83 -18.36
C ARG A 99 -15.29 -22.42 -18.10
N GLY A 100 -14.25 -22.32 -17.28
CA GLY A 100 -13.59 -21.06 -17.00
C GLY A 100 -12.16 -21.27 -16.54
N LEU A 101 -11.41 -20.16 -16.47
CA LEU A 101 -10.00 -20.14 -16.07
C LEU A 101 -9.87 -19.26 -14.83
N LEU A 102 -9.15 -19.76 -13.82
CA LEU A 102 -8.75 -18.97 -12.66
C LEU A 102 -7.29 -18.53 -12.84
N LEU A 103 -7.07 -17.22 -12.85
CA LEU A 103 -5.74 -16.64 -12.95
C LEU A 103 -5.33 -16.08 -11.59
N LYS A 104 -4.24 -16.63 -11.03
CA LYS A 104 -3.61 -16.10 -9.82
C LYS A 104 -2.35 -15.33 -10.22
N LEU A 105 -2.36 -14.03 -9.97
CA LEU A 105 -1.23 -13.13 -10.22
C LEU A 105 -0.63 -12.67 -8.89
N ASP A 106 0.68 -12.54 -8.85
CA ASP A 106 1.42 -11.97 -7.73
C ASP A 106 2.52 -11.04 -8.25
N PHE A 107 2.80 -9.97 -7.52
CA PHE A 107 3.81 -8.99 -7.91
C PHE A 107 5.10 -9.21 -7.12
N GLU A 108 6.21 -9.44 -7.82
CA GLU A 108 7.51 -9.48 -7.17
C GLU A 108 7.87 -8.10 -6.62
N LYS A 109 8.19 -8.04 -5.32
CA LYS A 109 8.65 -6.83 -4.62
C LYS A 109 7.73 -5.63 -4.84
N ALA A 110 6.42 -5.83 -4.74
CA ALA A 110 5.40 -4.81 -5.03
C ALA A 110 5.59 -3.44 -4.35
N HIS A 111 6.30 -3.37 -3.21
CA HIS A 111 6.61 -2.12 -2.53
C HIS A 111 7.93 -1.47 -2.98
N ASP A 112 8.86 -2.26 -3.51
CA ASP A 112 10.19 -1.79 -3.94
C ASP A 112 10.22 -1.47 -5.45
N SER A 113 9.24 -1.95 -6.23
CA SER A 113 9.19 -1.83 -7.69
C SER A 113 8.25 -0.75 -8.22
N VAL A 114 7.63 0.05 -7.34
CA VAL A 114 6.72 1.13 -7.75
C VAL A 114 7.51 2.29 -8.35
N ASP A 115 7.14 2.68 -9.58
CA ASP A 115 7.61 3.92 -10.19
C ASP A 115 6.86 5.12 -9.57
N HIS A 116 7.60 5.98 -8.87
CA HIS A 116 7.05 7.15 -8.21
C HIS A 116 6.51 8.19 -9.20
N SER A 117 7.13 8.33 -10.38
CA SER A 117 6.67 9.27 -11.42
C SER A 117 5.31 8.84 -11.95
N PHE A 118 5.13 7.53 -12.16
CA PHE A 118 3.83 6.98 -12.55
C PHE A 118 2.76 7.21 -11.47
N LEU A 119 3.13 7.08 -10.20
CA LEU A 119 2.20 7.31 -9.08
C LEU A 119 1.75 8.77 -9.03
N ASP A 120 2.67 9.71 -9.23
CA ASP A 120 2.38 11.15 -9.26
C ASP A 120 1.43 11.49 -10.43
N ASP A 121 1.72 11.00 -11.64
CA ASP A 121 0.86 11.16 -12.82
C ASP A 121 -0.55 10.57 -12.61
N MET A 122 -0.62 9.41 -11.96
CA MET A 122 -1.90 8.75 -11.66
C MET A 122 -2.72 9.58 -10.66
N LEU A 123 -2.09 10.10 -9.61
CA LEU A 123 -2.76 10.94 -8.61
C LEU A 123 -3.25 12.25 -9.24
N GLU A 124 -2.45 12.88 -10.10
CA GLU A 124 -2.88 14.09 -10.83
C GLU A 124 -4.11 13.80 -11.70
N LYS A 125 -4.11 12.69 -12.46
CA LYS A 125 -5.25 12.26 -13.28
C LYS A 125 -6.51 11.93 -12.46
N MET A 126 -6.33 11.47 -11.21
CA MET A 126 -7.43 11.26 -10.27
C MET A 126 -7.95 12.56 -9.64
N GLY A 127 -7.36 13.71 -9.97
CA GLY A 127 -7.76 15.03 -9.48
C GLY A 127 -7.15 15.40 -8.13
N PHE A 128 -6.08 14.72 -7.69
CA PHE A 128 -5.33 15.16 -6.52
C PHE A 128 -4.49 16.39 -6.84
N SER A 129 -4.40 17.31 -5.89
CA SER A 129 -3.54 18.48 -6.01
C SER A 129 -2.06 18.08 -5.92
N LEU A 130 -1.22 18.76 -6.69
CA LEU A 130 0.26 18.63 -6.62
C LEU A 130 0.82 18.90 -5.21
N ARG A 131 0.07 19.62 -4.39
CA ARG A 131 0.38 19.88 -2.99
C ARG A 131 -0.55 19.10 -2.07
N TRP A 132 0.05 18.39 -1.11
CA TRP A 132 -0.62 17.54 -0.11
C TRP A 132 -1.20 18.28 1.09
#